data_AF-A0A7S0VZC6-F1
#
_entry.id   AF-A0A7S0VZC6-F1
#
_cell.length_a   1.000
_cell.length_b   1.000
_cell.length_c   1.000
_cell.angle_alpha   90.00
_cell.angle_beta   90.00
_cell.angle_gamma   90.00
#
_symmetry.space_group_name_H-M   'P 1'
#
loop_
_entity.id
_entity.type
_entity.pdbx_description
1 polymer ?
#
loop_
_entity_poly.entity_id
_entity_poly.type
_entity_poly.pdbx_seq_one_letter_code
_entity_poly.pdbx_strand_id
1 'polypeptide(L)'
;GEVPEGWLRGEDGKLRPMKGEAMSFDFDMGGGGGGFGARPKLGGKGGLQDNFKNFRREKLRAAKERAARERDEGEKRKDPAAMQELRDKFIEQCKSYYGVPYAKRYHEPDSPHYNAPLFLDCCGLVRQVLRDLKDDFGFTPGPWNQAYQFDTLPVRYDTWDQMRPGDLIFAEGKYLKEGVKPQKGDIVHVEVFLGGGPEGKSCLGARWGKGVVQEFESWDFVAKSWEVRKWHFCSLDTWLEGTCKSFHPDREWKRREWAPGARSIFNA
;
A
#
# COMPACT_ATOMS: atom_id res chain seq x y z
N GLY A 1 24.48 48.25 9.29
CA GLY A 1 25.33 47.09 8.99
C GLY A 1 25.48 47.02 7.49
N GLU A 2 26.71 47.14 7.00
CA GLU A 2 27.03 47.11 5.57
C GLU A 2 26.42 45.88 4.90
N VAL A 3 25.88 46.09 3.70
CA VAL A 3 25.28 45.02 2.90
C VAL A 3 26.36 44.49 1.97
N PRO A 4 26.67 43.17 2.01
CA PRO A 4 27.67 42.58 1.11
C PRO A 4 27.34 42.80 -0.36
N GLU A 5 28.37 42.93 -1.18
CA GLU A 5 28.26 43.05 -2.64
C GLU A 5 27.45 41.88 -3.23
N GLY A 6 26.49 42.17 -4.13
CA GLY A 6 25.57 41.18 -4.71
C GLY A 6 24.30 40.89 -3.88
N TRP A 7 24.11 41.54 -2.72
CA TRP A 7 22.92 41.37 -1.88
C TRP A 7 22.11 42.66 -1.76
N LEU A 8 20.78 42.51 -1.66
CA LEU A 8 19.83 43.58 -1.39
C LEU A 8 19.17 43.34 -0.04
N ARG A 9 19.02 44.40 0.75
CA ARG A 9 18.21 44.37 1.97
C ARG A 9 16.75 44.65 1.60
N GLY A 10 15.89 43.65 1.79
CA GLY A 10 14.45 43.81 1.62
C GLY A 10 13.85 44.72 2.70
N GLU A 11 12.62 45.17 2.46
CA GLU A 11 11.84 45.99 3.41
C GLU A 11 11.59 45.27 4.75
N ASP A 12 11.67 43.93 4.75
CA ASP A 12 11.63 43.06 5.93
C ASP A 12 12.96 42.99 6.70
N GLY A 13 13.96 43.79 6.28
CA GLY A 13 15.31 43.80 6.84
C GLY A 13 16.18 42.60 6.45
N LYS A 14 15.64 41.63 5.69
CA LYS A 14 16.36 40.41 5.29
C LYS A 14 17.18 40.65 4.03
N LEU A 15 18.39 40.09 4.01
CA LEU A 15 19.24 40.11 2.84
C LEU A 15 18.77 39.06 1.83
N ARG A 16 18.65 39.46 0.56
CA ARG A 16 18.31 38.58 -0.57
C ARG A 16 19.33 38.81 -1.69
N PRO A 17 19.78 37.75 -2.39
CA PRO A 17 20.71 37.90 -3.49
C PRO A 17 20.04 38.64 -4.65
N MET A 18 20.77 39.55 -5.31
CA MET A 18 20.30 40.23 -6.52
C MET A 18 20.02 39.18 -7.61
N LYS A 19 18.82 39.22 -8.17
CA LYS A 19 18.34 38.24 -9.15
C LYS A 19 19.02 38.51 -10.50
N GLY A 20 20.15 37.86 -10.77
CA GLY A 20 20.84 37.99 -12.06
C GLY A 20 22.31 37.55 -12.09
N GLU A 21 22.98 37.44 -10.95
CA GLU A 21 24.37 37.01 -10.91
C GLU A 21 24.50 35.61 -10.29
N ALA A 22 25.10 34.70 -11.04
CA ALA A 22 25.48 33.39 -10.54
C ALA A 22 26.56 33.59 -9.48
N MET A 23 26.24 33.33 -8.20
CA MET A 23 27.24 33.29 -7.14
C MET A 23 28.29 32.22 -7.47
N SER A 24 29.48 32.66 -7.89
CA SER A 24 30.69 31.85 -7.84
C SER A 24 31.13 31.76 -6.38
N PHE A 25 30.88 30.62 -5.75
CA PHE A 25 31.51 30.28 -4.48
C PHE A 25 32.91 29.76 -4.76
N ASP A 26 33.93 30.59 -4.51
CA ASP A 26 35.30 30.10 -4.36
C ASP A 26 35.41 29.44 -2.99
N PHE A 27 35.40 28.11 -3.01
CA PHE A 27 35.63 27.30 -1.83
C PHE A 27 37.11 26.89 -1.82
N ASP A 28 37.89 27.55 -0.96
CA ASP A 28 39.26 27.15 -0.66
C ASP A 28 39.26 25.90 0.24
N MET A 29 39.48 24.72 -0.36
CA MET A 29 39.73 23.47 0.38
C MET A 29 41.23 23.36 0.67
N GLY A 30 41.65 23.97 1.78
CA GLY A 30 42.91 23.63 2.46
C GLY A 30 42.92 22.15 2.87
N GLY A 31 44.03 21.47 2.56
CA GLY A 31 44.15 20.01 2.59
C GLY A 31 44.11 19.32 3.96
N GLY A 32 43.85 18.02 3.91
CA GLY A 32 44.00 17.07 5.03
C GLY A 32 43.56 15.68 4.60
N GLY A 33 44.51 14.75 4.49
CA GLY A 33 44.31 13.39 3.97
C GLY A 33 43.66 12.39 4.94
N GLY A 34 43.23 11.24 4.39
CA GLY A 34 42.81 10.05 5.13
C GLY A 34 41.81 9.21 4.33
N GLY A 35 42.22 8.03 3.86
CA GLY A 35 41.49 7.21 2.90
C GLY A 35 40.37 6.32 3.46
N PHE A 36 39.46 5.90 2.57
CA PHE A 36 39.04 4.52 2.24
C PHE A 36 37.63 4.55 1.61
N GLY A 37 37.53 4.10 0.35
CA GLY A 37 36.28 3.96 -0.40
C GLY A 37 36.47 4.39 -1.86
N ALA A 38 36.56 3.41 -2.76
CA ALA A 38 36.90 3.59 -4.18
C ALA A 38 36.06 4.67 -4.86
N ARG A 39 36.69 5.82 -5.16
CA ARG A 39 36.14 6.84 -6.04
C ARG A 39 36.22 6.37 -7.50
N PRO A 40 35.17 6.60 -8.32
CA PRO A 40 35.28 6.38 -9.75
C PRO A 40 36.37 7.29 -10.31
N LYS A 41 37.27 6.73 -11.13
CA LYS A 41 38.31 7.48 -11.85
C LYS A 41 37.62 8.49 -12.78
N LEU A 42 37.50 9.74 -12.35
CA LEU A 42 37.12 10.88 -13.18
C LEU A 42 38.30 11.24 -14.09
N GLY A 43 38.56 10.41 -15.09
CA GLY A 43 39.44 10.72 -16.21
C GLY A 43 38.69 11.53 -17.27
N GLY A 44 38.34 12.78 -16.96
CA GLY A 44 37.65 13.68 -17.89
C GLY A 44 38.16 15.11 -17.77
N LYS A 45 38.59 15.69 -18.90
CA LYS A 45 39.05 17.08 -19.06
C LYS A 45 37.90 18.09 -18.92
N GLY A 46 37.28 18.20 -17.74
CA GLY A 46 36.18 19.14 -17.47
C GLY A 46 36.24 19.67 -16.05
N GLY A 47 35.90 20.96 -15.87
CA GLY A 47 35.89 21.60 -14.55
C GLY A 47 34.87 20.95 -13.61
N LEU A 48 35.01 21.18 -12.30
CA LEU A 48 34.05 20.68 -11.30
C LEU A 48 32.60 21.04 -11.66
N GLN A 49 32.39 22.23 -12.23
CA GLN A 49 31.10 22.68 -12.73
C GLN A 49 30.56 21.83 -13.90
N ASP A 50 31.43 21.35 -14.79
CA ASP A 50 31.04 20.47 -15.90
C ASP A 50 30.65 19.08 -15.38
N ASN A 51 31.36 18.59 -14.37
CA ASN A 51 31.02 17.34 -13.69
C ASN A 51 29.65 17.43 -12.99
N PHE A 52 29.33 18.56 -12.34
CA PHE A 52 28.00 18.79 -11.75
C PHE A 52 26.89 18.90 -12.81
N LYS A 53 27.14 19.59 -13.93
CA LYS A 53 26.20 19.65 -15.06
C LYS A 53 25.94 18.27 -15.66
N ASN A 54 26.99 17.45 -15.80
CA ASN A 54 26.90 16.07 -16.27
C ASN A 54 26.08 15.21 -15.32
N PHE A 55 26.38 15.25 -14.02
CA PHE A 55 25.64 14.51 -13.00
C PHE A 55 24.15 14.87 -12.97
N ARG A 56 23.82 16.17 -13.02
CA ARG A 56 22.42 16.64 -13.06
C ARG A 56 21.69 16.13 -14.30
N ARG A 57 22.35 16.17 -15.47
CA ARG A 57 21.80 15.67 -16.73
C ARG A 57 21.57 14.16 -16.70
N GLU A 58 22.50 13.40 -16.14
CA GLU A 58 22.36 11.94 -15.96
C GLU A 58 21.23 11.59 -14.99
N LYS A 59 21.15 12.27 -13.83
CA LYS A 59 20.03 12.13 -12.88
C LYS A 59 18.68 12.40 -13.54
N LEU A 60 18.58 13.49 -14.33
CA LEU A 60 17.36 13.82 -15.06
C LEU A 60 17.03 12.79 -16.14
N ARG A 61 18.03 12.28 -16.87
CA ARG A 61 17.83 11.24 -17.89
C ARG A 61 17.35 9.93 -17.25
N ALA A 62 18.02 9.47 -16.20
CA ALA A 62 17.62 8.28 -15.44
C ALA A 62 16.21 8.42 -14.85
N ALA A 63 15.84 9.60 -14.34
CA ALA A 63 14.48 9.86 -13.86
C ALA A 63 13.44 9.80 -14.99
N LYS A 64 13.75 10.34 -16.18
CA LYS A 64 12.87 10.25 -17.36
C LYS A 64 12.73 8.82 -17.86
N GLU A 65 13.84 8.08 -17.96
CA GLU A 65 13.83 6.67 -18.37
C GLU A 65 13.02 5.82 -17.39
N ARG A 66 13.18 6.05 -16.08
CA ARG A 66 12.37 5.39 -15.05
C ARG A 66 10.89 5.72 -15.21
N ALA A 67 10.52 7.00 -15.33
CA ALA A 67 9.13 7.41 -15.50
C ALA A 67 8.51 6.85 -16.79
N ALA A 68 9.29 6.74 -17.87
CA ALA A 68 8.84 6.12 -19.11
C ALA A 68 8.58 4.62 -18.95
N ARG A 69 9.46 3.89 -18.24
CA ARG A 69 9.23 2.48 -17.91
C ARG A 69 8.01 2.28 -17.01
N GLU A 70 7.88 3.09 -15.95
CA GLU A 70 6.72 3.03 -15.05
C GLU A 70 5.40 3.31 -15.81
N ARG A 71 5.43 4.21 -16.80
CA ARG A 71 4.27 4.47 -17.66
C ARG A 71 3.97 3.31 -18.60
N ASP A 72 4.97 2.76 -19.29
CA ASP A 72 4.81 1.62 -20.19
C ASP A 72 4.30 0.38 -19.44
N GLU A 73 4.86 0.11 -18.25
CA GLU A 73 4.37 -0.94 -17.35
C GLU A 73 2.92 -0.67 -16.89
N GLY A 74 2.59 0.58 -16.57
CA GLY A 74 1.23 0.98 -16.21
C GLY A 74 0.22 0.85 -17.36
N GLU A 75 0.64 1.11 -18.60
CA GLU A 75 -0.20 0.90 -19.79
C GLU A 75 -0.40 -0.60 -20.07
N LYS A 76 0.65 -1.43 -19.91
CA LYS A 76 0.56 -2.90 -20.02
C LYS A 76 -0.35 -3.52 -18.97
N ARG A 77 -0.36 -2.99 -17.74
CA ARG A 77 -1.26 -3.48 -16.66
C ARG A 77 -2.73 -3.20 -16.91
N LYS A 78 -3.05 -2.30 -17.84
CA LYS A 78 -4.43 -2.01 -18.25
C LYS A 78 -4.91 -2.88 -19.41
N ASP A 79 -4.07 -3.81 -19.87
CA ASP A 79 -4.48 -4.82 -20.83
C ASP A 79 -5.56 -5.72 -20.21
N PRO A 80 -6.77 -5.82 -20.80
CA PRO A 80 -7.85 -6.61 -20.23
C PRO A 80 -7.50 -8.09 -20.03
N ALA A 81 -6.69 -8.67 -20.92
CA ALA A 81 -6.28 -10.07 -20.80
C ALA A 81 -5.33 -10.25 -19.61
N ALA A 82 -4.29 -9.41 -19.49
CA ALA A 82 -3.40 -9.43 -18.33
C ALA A 82 -4.13 -9.19 -16.99
N MET A 83 -5.11 -8.28 -16.97
CA MET A 83 -5.95 -8.05 -15.78
C MET A 83 -6.77 -9.28 -15.43
N GLN A 84 -7.34 -9.97 -16.42
CA GLN A 84 -8.10 -11.19 -16.18
C GLN A 84 -7.20 -12.31 -15.65
N GLU A 85 -6.00 -12.51 -16.21
CA GLU A 85 -5.03 -13.49 -15.70
C GLU A 85 -4.63 -13.21 -14.25
N LEU A 86 -4.40 -11.93 -13.90
CA LEU A 86 -4.06 -11.53 -12.53
C LEU A 86 -5.25 -11.71 -11.57
N ARG A 87 -6.47 -11.46 -12.03
CA ARG A 87 -7.70 -11.73 -11.28
C ARG A 87 -7.85 -13.22 -10.98
N ASP A 88 -7.60 -14.07 -11.97
CA ASP A 88 -7.67 -15.53 -11.78
C ASP A 88 -6.60 -16.01 -10.80
N LYS A 89 -5.35 -15.51 -10.92
CA LYS A 89 -4.29 -15.75 -9.93
C LYS A 89 -4.69 -15.32 -8.52
N PHE A 90 -5.33 -14.16 -8.37
CA PHE A 90 -5.80 -13.68 -7.08
C PHE A 90 -6.82 -14.63 -6.45
N ILE A 91 -7.78 -15.11 -7.23
CA ILE A 91 -8.80 -16.07 -6.77
C ILE A 91 -8.15 -17.41 -6.38
N GLU A 92 -7.27 -17.95 -7.23
CA GLU A 92 -6.58 -19.22 -6.96
C GLU A 92 -5.68 -19.11 -5.72
N GLN A 93 -4.98 -17.98 -5.55
CA GLN A 93 -4.20 -17.73 -4.35
C GLN A 93 -5.09 -17.66 -3.10
N CYS A 94 -6.28 -17.07 -3.18
CA CYS A 94 -7.26 -17.10 -2.09
C CYS A 94 -7.67 -18.55 -1.74
N LYS A 95 -7.96 -19.38 -2.75
CA LYS A 95 -8.35 -20.79 -2.57
C LYS A 95 -7.23 -21.64 -1.99
N SER A 96 -5.96 -21.31 -2.25
CA SER A 96 -4.81 -22.00 -1.66
C SER A 96 -4.79 -21.96 -0.13
N TYR A 97 -5.50 -21.00 0.48
CA TYR A 97 -5.64 -20.84 1.92
C TYR A 97 -6.82 -21.59 2.53
N TYR A 98 -7.57 -22.40 1.76
CA TYR A 98 -8.65 -23.22 2.33
C TYR A 98 -8.19 -24.08 3.51
N GLY A 99 -9.02 -24.12 4.55
CA GLY A 99 -8.74 -24.85 5.80
C GLY A 99 -7.87 -24.08 6.80
N VAL A 100 -7.33 -22.90 6.44
CA VAL A 100 -6.57 -22.08 7.40
C VAL A 100 -7.53 -21.50 8.46
N PRO A 101 -7.26 -21.69 9.77
CA PRO A 101 -8.13 -21.22 10.84
C PRO A 101 -8.10 -19.69 11.01
N TYR A 102 -9.19 -19.14 11.57
CA TYR A 102 -9.36 -17.69 11.70
C TYR A 102 -8.37 -17.03 12.68
N ALA A 103 -8.34 -17.46 13.94
CA ALA A 103 -7.38 -16.95 14.93
C ALA A 103 -7.20 -17.91 16.11
N LYS A 104 -5.95 -18.09 16.53
CA LYS A 104 -5.57 -19.04 17.59
C LYS A 104 -6.39 -18.89 18.88
N ARG A 105 -6.73 -17.65 19.28
CA ARG A 105 -7.47 -17.36 20.51
C ARG A 105 -8.88 -17.99 20.60
N TYR A 106 -9.41 -18.51 19.51
CA TYR A 106 -10.73 -19.15 19.47
C TYR A 106 -10.65 -20.69 19.50
N HIS A 107 -9.45 -21.23 19.52
CA HIS A 107 -9.17 -22.65 19.50
C HIS A 107 -8.63 -23.07 20.87
N GLU A 108 -9.17 -24.14 21.42
CA GLU A 108 -8.69 -24.75 22.66
C GLU A 108 -7.43 -25.60 22.39
N PRO A 109 -6.53 -25.80 23.37
CA PRO A 109 -5.27 -26.54 23.20
C PRO A 109 -5.39 -27.95 22.57
N ASP A 110 -6.53 -28.60 22.78
CA ASP A 110 -6.88 -29.93 22.28
C ASP A 110 -7.49 -29.91 20.86
N SER A 111 -7.85 -28.73 20.34
CA SER A 111 -8.48 -28.63 19.03
C SER A 111 -7.48 -28.84 17.88
N PRO A 112 -7.91 -29.41 16.74
CA PRO A 112 -7.04 -29.68 15.59
C PRO A 112 -6.29 -28.45 15.05
N HIS A 113 -6.88 -27.26 15.24
CA HIS A 113 -6.38 -26.01 14.69
C HIS A 113 -5.53 -25.20 15.68
N TYR A 114 -5.38 -25.62 16.94
CA TYR A 114 -4.65 -24.83 17.96
C TYR A 114 -3.18 -24.59 17.60
N ASN A 115 -2.54 -25.61 17.02
CA ASN A 115 -1.15 -25.59 16.59
C ASN A 115 -1.01 -25.38 15.08
N ALA A 116 -2.03 -24.82 14.42
CA ALA A 116 -1.93 -24.47 13.01
C ALA A 116 -0.75 -23.49 12.79
N PRO A 117 0.00 -23.62 11.69
CA PRO A 117 1.17 -22.79 11.42
C PRO A 117 0.80 -21.34 11.05
N LEU A 118 -0.44 -21.13 10.61
CA LEU A 118 -0.95 -19.87 10.12
C LEU A 118 -2.40 -19.68 10.57
N PHE A 119 -2.77 -18.42 10.81
CA PHE A 119 -4.13 -18.00 11.09
C PHE A 119 -4.46 -16.77 10.27
N LEU A 120 -5.63 -16.74 9.64
CA LEU A 120 -6.05 -15.65 8.77
C LEU A 120 -7.49 -15.23 9.11
N ASP A 121 -7.63 -14.02 9.65
CA ASP A 121 -8.93 -13.35 9.71
C ASP A 121 -9.36 -12.83 8.34
N CYS A 122 -10.56 -12.25 8.23
CA CYS A 122 -11.13 -11.83 6.94
C CYS A 122 -10.23 -10.86 6.16
N CYS A 123 -9.74 -9.80 6.81
CA CYS A 123 -8.82 -8.85 6.17
C CYS A 123 -7.40 -9.42 6.05
N GLY A 124 -7.00 -10.30 6.96
CA GLY A 124 -5.73 -11.01 6.99
C GLY A 124 -5.53 -11.89 5.79
N LEU A 125 -6.56 -12.63 5.38
CA LEU A 125 -6.58 -13.43 4.16
C LEU A 125 -6.30 -12.57 2.93
N VAL A 126 -7.12 -11.55 2.69
CA VAL A 126 -6.96 -10.65 1.52
C VAL A 126 -5.58 -10.00 1.54
N ARG A 127 -5.12 -9.54 2.71
CA ARG A 127 -3.80 -8.91 2.85
C ARG A 127 -2.66 -9.90 2.58
N GLN A 128 -2.79 -11.14 3.02
CA GLN A 128 -1.78 -12.17 2.79
C GLN A 128 -1.68 -12.50 1.31
N VAL A 129 -2.81 -12.73 0.63
CA VAL A 129 -2.87 -12.97 -0.82
C VAL A 129 -2.22 -11.83 -1.60
N LEU A 130 -2.54 -10.57 -1.28
CA LEU A 130 -1.92 -9.41 -1.92
C LEU A 130 -0.41 -9.28 -1.65
N ARG A 131 0.09 -9.81 -0.52
CA ARG A 131 1.54 -9.83 -0.23
C ARG A 131 2.25 -10.93 -0.99
N ASP A 132 1.61 -12.08 -1.14
CA ASP A 132 2.15 -13.20 -1.92
C ASP A 132 2.26 -12.81 -3.40
N LEU A 133 1.26 -12.10 -3.92
CA LEU A 133 1.20 -11.63 -5.31
C LEU A 133 1.74 -10.20 -5.50
N LYS A 134 2.52 -9.66 -4.55
CA LYS A 134 2.97 -8.25 -4.57
C LYS A 134 3.74 -7.88 -5.84
N ASP A 135 4.47 -8.84 -6.42
CA ASP A 135 5.29 -8.61 -7.60
C ASP A 135 4.42 -8.59 -8.86
N ASP A 136 3.39 -9.45 -8.94
CA ASP A 136 2.38 -9.42 -10.00
C ASP A 136 1.51 -8.15 -9.94
N PHE A 137 1.02 -7.78 -8.75
CA PHE A 137 0.24 -6.55 -8.52
C PHE A 137 1.10 -5.28 -8.61
N GLY A 138 2.41 -5.40 -8.43
CA GLY A 138 3.35 -4.29 -8.43
C GLY A 138 3.15 -3.27 -7.31
N PHE A 139 2.57 -3.70 -6.19
CA PHE A 139 2.49 -2.92 -4.96
C PHE A 139 2.53 -3.83 -3.73
N THR A 140 2.78 -3.25 -2.56
CA THR A 140 2.66 -3.96 -1.28
C THR A 140 1.55 -3.33 -0.45
N PRO A 141 0.55 -4.10 0.02
CA PRO A 141 -0.53 -3.55 0.82
C PRO A 141 -0.03 -3.08 2.19
N GLY A 142 -0.66 -2.03 2.73
CA GLY A 142 -0.46 -1.59 4.09
C GLY A 142 -0.84 -2.65 5.14
N PRO A 143 -0.36 -2.52 6.39
CA PRO A 143 -0.63 -3.49 7.46
C PRO A 143 -2.02 -3.32 8.12
N TRP A 144 -2.86 -2.42 7.60
CA TRP A 144 -4.14 -2.05 8.22
C TRP A 144 -5.27 -3.01 7.83
N ASN A 145 -6.44 -2.80 8.43
CA ASN A 145 -7.58 -3.71 8.43
C ASN A 145 -8.49 -3.59 7.17
N GLN A 146 -9.66 -4.23 7.19
CA GLN A 146 -10.64 -4.20 6.09
C GLN A 146 -11.07 -2.79 5.70
N ALA A 147 -11.10 -1.82 6.61
CA ALA A 147 -11.46 -0.44 6.27
C ALA A 147 -10.39 0.22 5.37
N TYR A 148 -9.12 -0.15 5.52
CA TYR A 148 -8.07 0.29 4.61
C TYR A 148 -8.24 -0.35 3.23
N GLN A 149 -8.51 -1.66 3.18
CA GLN A 149 -8.75 -2.37 1.93
C GLN A 149 -9.94 -1.75 1.19
N PHE A 150 -11.03 -1.48 1.90
CA PHE A 150 -12.19 -0.76 1.38
C PHE A 150 -11.83 0.60 0.81
N ASP A 151 -11.09 1.43 1.55
CA ASP A 151 -10.70 2.76 1.10
C ASP A 151 -9.77 2.72 -0.13
N THR A 152 -9.10 1.60 -0.42
CA THR A 152 -8.17 1.47 -1.56
C THR A 152 -8.81 1.02 -2.86
N LEU A 153 -10.10 0.68 -2.82
CA LEU A 153 -10.90 0.36 -3.99
C LEU A 153 -11.91 1.50 -4.12
N PRO A 154 -11.89 2.37 -5.12
CA PRO A 154 -12.88 3.43 -5.28
C PRO A 154 -14.08 3.02 -6.12
N VAL A 155 -13.94 2.02 -6.99
CA VAL A 155 -14.99 1.58 -7.90
C VAL A 155 -16.02 0.73 -7.14
N ARG A 156 -17.29 1.10 -7.24
CA ARG A 156 -18.42 0.51 -6.51
C ARG A 156 -19.52 0.12 -7.47
N TYR A 157 -20.17 -1.00 -7.18
CA TYR A 157 -21.39 -1.42 -7.83
C TYR A 157 -22.59 -1.13 -6.95
N ASP A 158 -23.72 -0.79 -7.57
CA ASP A 158 -24.98 -0.58 -6.85
C ASP A 158 -25.57 -1.91 -6.35
N THR A 159 -25.36 -2.97 -7.13
CA THR A 159 -25.92 -4.30 -6.88
C THR A 159 -24.88 -5.40 -7.09
N TRP A 160 -25.06 -6.54 -6.43
CA TRP A 160 -24.10 -7.65 -6.42
C TRP A 160 -23.97 -8.34 -7.78
N ASP A 161 -25.01 -8.31 -8.62
CA ASP A 161 -25.06 -8.97 -9.93
C ASP A 161 -24.14 -8.32 -10.98
N GLN A 162 -23.62 -7.13 -10.69
CA GLN A 162 -22.62 -6.44 -11.51
C GLN A 162 -21.18 -6.89 -11.19
N MET A 163 -20.98 -7.62 -10.09
CA MET A 163 -19.67 -8.05 -9.64
C MET A 163 -19.10 -9.15 -10.53
N ARG A 164 -17.78 -9.19 -10.63
CA ARG A 164 -17.02 -10.25 -11.27
C ARG A 164 -16.32 -11.11 -10.23
N PRO A 165 -16.10 -12.41 -10.49
CA PRO A 165 -15.27 -13.25 -9.61
C PRO A 165 -13.94 -12.55 -9.28
N GLY A 166 -13.54 -12.56 -8.01
CA GLY A 166 -12.38 -11.86 -7.47
C GLY A 166 -12.66 -10.46 -6.91
N ASP A 167 -13.82 -9.86 -7.23
CA ASP A 167 -14.24 -8.61 -6.59
C ASP A 167 -14.49 -8.79 -5.09
N LEU A 168 -14.57 -7.69 -4.35
CA LEU A 168 -14.63 -7.72 -2.89
C LEU A 168 -15.96 -7.20 -2.36
N ILE A 169 -16.48 -7.91 -1.36
CA ILE A 169 -17.72 -7.57 -0.66
C ILE A 169 -17.33 -7.12 0.74
N PHE A 170 -17.71 -5.92 1.12
CA PHE A 170 -17.47 -5.38 2.46
C PHE A 170 -18.78 -5.23 3.22
N ALA A 171 -18.77 -5.66 4.49
CA ALA A 171 -19.88 -5.38 5.40
C ALA A 171 -19.60 -4.09 6.16
N GLU A 172 -20.51 -3.14 6.05
CA GLU A 172 -20.64 -2.03 6.99
C GLU A 172 -21.62 -2.44 8.09
N GLY A 173 -21.24 -2.25 9.34
CA GLY A 173 -22.00 -2.79 10.45
C GLY A 173 -21.54 -2.31 11.82
N LYS A 174 -22.27 -2.75 12.84
CA LYS A 174 -21.99 -2.41 14.24
C LYS A 174 -21.69 -3.69 15.02
N TYR A 175 -20.64 -3.69 15.84
CA TYR A 175 -20.39 -4.81 16.73
C TYR A 175 -21.49 -4.91 17.80
N LEU A 176 -21.97 -6.14 18.04
CA LEU A 176 -23.02 -6.40 19.02
C LEU A 176 -22.49 -6.31 20.46
N LYS A 177 -21.21 -6.60 20.64
CA LYS A 177 -20.56 -6.50 21.95
C LYS A 177 -20.33 -5.03 22.30
N GLU A 178 -20.86 -4.61 23.44
CA GLU A 178 -20.63 -3.26 23.99
C GLU A 178 -19.16 -3.00 24.30
N GLY A 179 -18.76 -1.73 24.19
CA GLY A 179 -17.39 -1.30 24.45
C GLY A 179 -16.36 -1.66 23.38
N VAL A 180 -16.76 -2.36 22.31
CA VAL A 180 -15.88 -2.60 21.16
C VAL A 180 -15.80 -1.34 20.31
N LYS A 181 -14.57 -0.84 20.13
CA LYS A 181 -14.34 0.33 19.28
C LYS A 181 -14.75 0.04 17.83
N PRO A 182 -15.57 0.90 17.20
CA PRO A 182 -15.92 0.74 15.80
C PRO A 182 -14.69 0.88 14.90
N GLN A 183 -14.71 0.18 13.78
CA GLN A 183 -13.69 0.36 12.75
C GLN A 183 -13.94 1.67 11.99
N LYS A 184 -12.92 2.17 11.28
CA LYS A 184 -13.11 3.33 10.41
C LYS A 184 -14.20 3.04 9.38
N GLY A 185 -15.18 3.93 9.28
CA GLY A 185 -16.31 3.76 8.37
C GLY A 185 -17.21 2.57 8.69
N ASP A 186 -17.17 2.06 9.92
CA ASP A 186 -17.97 0.91 10.34
C ASP A 186 -17.79 -0.35 9.47
N ILE A 187 -16.65 -0.46 8.75
CA ILE A 187 -16.35 -1.64 7.93
C ILE A 187 -15.88 -2.78 8.82
N VAL A 188 -16.72 -3.80 8.99
CA VAL A 188 -16.53 -4.89 9.97
C VAL A 188 -16.06 -6.21 9.35
N HIS A 189 -16.28 -6.42 8.05
CA HIS A 189 -15.96 -7.68 7.37
C HIS A 189 -15.64 -7.49 5.89
N VAL A 190 -14.91 -8.44 5.31
CA VAL A 190 -14.60 -8.50 3.88
C VAL A 190 -14.59 -9.95 3.39
N GLU A 191 -15.14 -10.19 2.20
CA GLU A 191 -15.09 -11.48 1.48
C GLU A 191 -14.74 -11.27 0.01
N VAL A 192 -14.20 -12.30 -0.63
CA VAL A 192 -13.93 -12.33 -2.07
C VAL A 192 -15.12 -12.97 -2.77
N PHE A 193 -15.74 -12.26 -3.70
CA PHE A 193 -16.85 -12.76 -4.49
C PHE A 193 -16.36 -13.80 -5.50
N LEU A 194 -17.06 -14.92 -5.62
CA LEU A 194 -16.77 -15.97 -6.61
C LEU A 194 -17.84 -16.06 -7.69
N GLY A 195 -19.06 -15.59 -7.44
CA GLY A 195 -20.14 -15.59 -8.42
C GLY A 195 -20.67 -16.98 -8.79
N GLY A 196 -20.33 -18.00 -8.00
CA GLY A 196 -20.77 -19.37 -8.18
C GLY A 196 -21.91 -19.77 -7.23
N GLY A 197 -22.06 -21.07 -7.01
CA GLY A 197 -23.12 -21.63 -6.17
C GLY A 197 -24.51 -21.57 -6.83
N PRO A 198 -25.56 -22.05 -6.14
CA PRO A 198 -26.91 -22.19 -6.72
C PRO A 198 -27.53 -20.88 -7.20
N GLU A 199 -27.23 -19.75 -6.52
CA GLU A 199 -27.79 -18.43 -6.84
C GLU A 199 -26.77 -17.48 -7.49
N GLY A 200 -25.56 -17.93 -7.81
CA GLY A 200 -24.49 -17.05 -8.30
C GLY A 200 -23.95 -16.08 -7.25
N LYS A 201 -24.16 -16.36 -5.96
CA LYS A 201 -23.79 -15.49 -4.83
C LYS A 201 -22.60 -16.00 -4.02
N SER A 202 -21.93 -17.07 -4.47
CA SER A 202 -20.87 -17.68 -3.68
C SER A 202 -19.70 -16.74 -3.46
N CYS A 203 -19.03 -16.93 -2.33
CA CYS A 203 -17.90 -16.12 -1.91
C CYS A 203 -16.94 -16.94 -1.05
N LEU A 204 -15.72 -16.43 -0.96
CA LEU A 204 -14.63 -17.00 -0.22
C LEU A 204 -14.24 -16.06 0.91
N GLY A 205 -14.07 -16.59 2.12
CA GLY A 205 -13.63 -15.77 3.24
C GLY A 205 -13.38 -16.53 4.51
N ALA A 206 -13.05 -15.79 5.56
CA ALA A 206 -12.91 -16.27 6.93
C ALA A 206 -13.99 -15.60 7.80
N ARG A 207 -15.12 -16.26 8.02
CA ARG A 207 -16.34 -15.62 8.56
C ARG A 207 -16.41 -15.47 10.07
N TRP A 208 -15.97 -16.48 10.82
CA TRP A 208 -16.14 -16.49 12.28
C TRP A 208 -14.94 -17.08 12.99
N GLY A 209 -14.81 -16.77 14.28
CA GLY A 209 -13.59 -17.03 15.05
C GLY A 209 -13.16 -18.50 15.14
N LYS A 210 -14.10 -19.44 15.20
CA LYS A 210 -13.82 -20.89 15.19
C LYS A 210 -13.82 -21.51 13.79
N GLY A 211 -14.02 -20.70 12.76
CA GLY A 211 -14.09 -21.15 11.37
C GLY A 211 -12.71 -21.23 10.73
N VAL A 212 -12.73 -21.71 9.50
CA VAL A 212 -11.57 -21.74 8.60
C VAL A 212 -11.90 -20.92 7.35
N VAL A 213 -10.87 -20.58 6.57
CA VAL A 213 -11.04 -20.05 5.22
C VAL A 213 -11.70 -21.13 4.37
N GLN A 214 -12.82 -20.79 3.74
CA GLN A 214 -13.57 -21.69 2.87
C GLN A 214 -14.50 -20.91 1.93
N GLU A 215 -15.11 -21.64 0.99
CA GLU A 215 -16.21 -21.13 0.18
C GLU A 215 -17.54 -21.20 0.93
N PHE A 216 -18.41 -20.25 0.63
CA PHE A 216 -19.76 -20.14 1.13
C PHE A 216 -20.73 -19.90 -0.02
N GLU A 217 -21.95 -20.43 0.09
CA GLU A 217 -22.96 -20.36 -0.98
C GLU A 217 -23.45 -18.93 -1.28
N SER A 218 -23.44 -18.06 -0.28
CA SER A 218 -23.94 -16.69 -0.39
C SER A 218 -23.14 -15.75 0.51
N TRP A 219 -22.81 -14.57 -0.01
CA TRP A 219 -22.27 -13.44 0.76
C TRP A 219 -23.28 -12.84 1.75
N ASP A 220 -24.58 -13.06 1.54
CA ASP A 220 -25.63 -12.58 2.44
C ASP A 220 -25.83 -13.57 3.58
N PHE A 221 -25.30 -13.23 4.76
CA PHE A 221 -25.40 -14.05 5.96
C PHE A 221 -25.58 -13.21 7.22
N VAL A 222 -26.12 -13.85 8.25
CA VAL A 222 -26.29 -13.24 9.57
C VAL A 222 -25.07 -13.55 10.44
N ALA A 223 -24.29 -12.52 10.77
CA ALA A 223 -23.16 -12.65 11.67
C ALA A 223 -23.59 -12.68 13.14
N LYS A 224 -22.83 -13.40 13.98
CA LYS A 224 -23.08 -13.50 15.43
C LYS A 224 -22.43 -12.38 16.25
N SER A 225 -21.45 -11.66 15.70
CA SER A 225 -20.63 -10.69 16.43
C SER A 225 -20.87 -9.24 16.01
N TRP A 226 -21.61 -9.02 14.94
CA TRP A 226 -21.94 -7.71 14.39
C TRP A 226 -23.26 -7.77 13.61
N GLU A 227 -23.95 -6.65 13.49
CA GLU A 227 -25.13 -6.45 12.65
C GLU A 227 -24.72 -5.80 11.32
N VAL A 228 -25.29 -6.28 10.21
CA VAL A 228 -25.12 -5.64 8.90
C VAL A 228 -25.99 -4.39 8.85
N ARG A 229 -25.42 -3.27 8.44
CA ARG A 229 -26.18 -2.08 8.02
C ARG A 229 -26.24 -1.96 6.51
N LYS A 230 -25.12 -2.22 5.84
CA LYS A 230 -24.99 -2.12 4.39
C LYS A 230 -23.92 -3.05 3.86
N TRP A 231 -24.19 -3.63 2.70
CA TRP A 231 -23.20 -4.34 1.90
C TRP A 231 -22.62 -3.41 0.84
N HIS A 232 -21.31 -3.47 0.64
CA HIS A 232 -20.60 -2.71 -0.39
C HIS A 232 -19.92 -3.65 -1.37
N PHE A 233 -20.25 -3.50 -2.64
CA PHE A 233 -19.75 -4.31 -3.74
C PHE A 233 -18.65 -3.53 -4.47
N CYS A 234 -17.42 -4.04 -4.44
CA CYS A 234 -16.23 -3.28 -4.81
C CYS A 234 -15.44 -4.01 -5.90
N SER A 235 -15.15 -3.33 -7.01
CA SER A 235 -14.32 -3.90 -8.08
C SER A 235 -12.87 -4.07 -7.64
N LEU A 236 -12.25 -5.20 -7.98
CA LEU A 236 -10.82 -5.46 -7.81
C LEU A 236 -9.95 -4.66 -8.80
N ASP A 237 -10.53 -4.09 -9.87
CA ASP A 237 -9.79 -3.58 -11.03
C ASP A 237 -8.73 -2.52 -10.66
N THR A 238 -9.00 -1.67 -9.67
CA THR A 238 -8.02 -0.67 -9.21
C THR A 238 -6.72 -1.32 -8.70
N TRP A 239 -6.82 -2.47 -8.04
CA TRP A 239 -5.65 -3.24 -7.66
C TRP A 239 -5.01 -3.93 -8.86
N LEU A 240 -5.80 -4.49 -9.79
CA LEU A 240 -5.26 -5.12 -11.00
C LEU A 240 -4.43 -4.14 -11.86
N GLU A 241 -4.81 -2.87 -11.88
CA GLU A 241 -4.04 -1.79 -12.52
C GLU A 241 -2.76 -1.40 -11.74
N GLY A 242 -2.51 -2.03 -10.60
CA GLY A 242 -1.35 -1.81 -9.74
C GLY A 242 -1.47 -0.63 -8.79
N THR A 243 -2.69 -0.14 -8.51
CA THR A 243 -2.90 0.99 -7.61
C THR A 243 -3.40 0.54 -6.24
N CYS A 244 -2.59 0.74 -5.19
CA CYS A 244 -3.00 0.54 -3.80
C CYS A 244 -2.73 1.79 -2.97
N LYS A 245 -3.66 2.75 -3.02
CA LYS A 245 -3.67 3.95 -2.18
C LYS A 245 -5.07 4.18 -1.66
N SER A 246 -5.20 4.81 -0.49
CA SER A 246 -6.51 5.21 0.01
C SER A 246 -7.10 6.33 -0.85
N PHE A 247 -8.36 6.19 -1.22
CA PHE A 247 -9.15 7.19 -1.95
C PHE A 247 -10.16 7.92 -1.07
N HIS A 248 -10.23 7.59 0.22
CA HIS A 248 -11.11 8.29 1.15
C HIS A 248 -10.51 9.67 1.49
N PRO A 249 -11.27 10.77 1.33
CA PRO A 249 -10.73 12.13 1.44
C PRO A 249 -10.14 12.43 2.82
N ASP A 250 -10.84 12.00 3.88
CA ASP A 250 -10.49 12.40 5.26
C ASP A 250 -9.76 11.31 6.07
N ARG A 251 -9.56 10.10 5.50
CA ARG A 251 -8.97 8.97 6.25
C ARG A 251 -7.52 8.81 5.90
N GLU A 252 -6.68 9.24 6.83
CA GLU A 252 -5.26 9.03 6.69
C GLU A 252 -4.83 7.67 7.27
N TRP A 253 -4.01 6.96 6.50
CA TRP A 253 -3.41 5.68 6.86
C TRP A 253 -1.90 5.85 7.04
N LYS A 254 -1.53 6.35 8.22
CA LYS A 254 -0.13 6.61 8.58
C LYS A 254 0.50 5.41 9.25
N ARG A 255 1.72 5.05 8.83
CA ARG A 255 2.58 4.19 9.64
C ARG A 255 3.14 5.06 10.77
N ARG A 256 3.27 4.51 11.97
CA ARG A 256 4.03 5.20 13.01
C ARG A 256 5.47 5.25 12.53
N GLU A 257 5.98 6.46 12.29
CA GLU A 257 7.40 6.66 12.17
C GLU A 257 8.00 6.34 13.53
N TRP A 258 8.85 5.32 13.56
CA TRP A 258 9.58 5.01 14.76
C TRP A 258 10.63 6.11 14.94
N ALA A 259 10.45 6.92 15.97
CA ALA A 259 11.49 7.82 16.45
C ALA A 259 12.16 7.14 17.65
N PRO A 260 13.49 6.93 17.62
CA PRO A 260 14.20 6.45 18.80
C PRO A 260 13.95 7.42 19.97
N GLY A 261 13.55 6.88 21.11
CA GLY A 261 13.39 7.69 22.33
C GLY A 261 14.75 8.14 22.87
N ALA A 262 14.77 9.13 23.76
CA ALA A 262 15.98 9.71 24.37
C ALA A 262 16.97 8.68 24.96
N ARG A 263 16.49 7.49 25.35
CA ARG A 263 17.30 6.39 25.91
C ARG A 263 17.54 5.22 24.95
N SER A 264 17.09 5.35 23.70
CA SER A 264 17.30 4.34 22.68
C SER A 264 18.76 4.37 22.27
N ILE A 265 19.42 3.22 22.23
CA ILE A 265 20.80 3.07 21.73
C ILE A 265 20.96 3.45 20.25
N PHE A 266 19.84 3.68 19.57
CA PHE A 266 19.75 4.09 18.18
C PHE A 266 19.45 5.60 18.03
N ASN A 267 19.55 6.39 19.10
CA ASN A 267 19.66 7.84 18.96
C ASN A 267 21.05 8.17 18.41
N ALA A 268 21.11 8.55 17.14
CA ALA A 268 22.29 9.13 16.51
C ALA A 268 22.11 10.66 16.40
#